data_AF-A0A2D4P6R3-F1
#
_entry.id   AF-A0A2D4P6R3-F1
#
_cell.length_a   1.000
_cell.length_b   1.000
_cell.length_c   1.000
_cell.angle_alpha   90.00
_cell.angle_beta   90.00
_cell.angle_gamma   90.00
#
_symmetry.space_group_name_H-M   'P 1'
#
loop_
_entity.id
_entity.type
_entity.pdbx_description
1 polymer ?
#
loop_
_entity_poly.entity_id
_entity_poly.type
_entity_poly.pdbx_seq_one_letter_code
_entity_poly.pdbx_strand_id
1 'polypeptide(L)'
;RELVCKESKKTFKATIAMSQEFPLGIESLLNVLEVIAPFKHFNKLREFVQMKLPPGFPVKLDIPVFPTITATVTFQEFRYDEFDESTFTIPDDYKEDPSRFPDL
;
A
#
# COMPACT_ATOMS: atom_id res chain seq x y z
N ARG A 1 25.28 -36.33 21.59
CA ARG A 1 24.54 -36.16 20.32
C ARG A 1 24.26 -34.68 20.18
N GLU A 2 24.89 -34.01 19.23
CA GLU A 2 24.65 -32.58 18.97
C GLU A 2 23.26 -32.38 18.36
N LEU A 3 22.54 -31.37 18.86
CA LEU A 3 21.23 -30.98 18.36
C LEU A 3 21.44 -30.26 17.02
N VAL A 4 21.05 -30.90 15.92
CA VAL A 4 21.07 -30.27 14.59
C VAL A 4 19.76 -29.48 14.43
N CYS A 5 19.85 -28.15 14.57
CA CYS A 5 18.73 -27.26 14.27
C CYS A 5 18.57 -27.13 12.75
N LYS A 6 17.49 -27.70 12.20
CA LYS A 6 17.14 -27.52 10.77
C LYS A 6 16.45 -26.18 10.58
N GLU A 7 17.21 -25.17 10.14
CA GLU A 7 16.64 -23.89 9.73
C GLU A 7 15.98 -24.03 8.35
N SER A 8 14.66 -23.77 8.26
CA SER A 8 13.91 -23.80 7.00
C SER A 8 13.51 -22.39 6.60
N LYS A 9 14.28 -21.77 5.70
CA LYS A 9 14.00 -20.44 5.17
C LYS A 9 13.17 -20.56 3.89
N LYS A 10 11.90 -20.14 3.93
CA LYS A 10 11.06 -20.01 2.72
C LYS A 10 11.24 -18.61 2.13
N THR A 11 11.66 -18.54 0.86
CA THR A 11 11.82 -17.28 0.14
C THR A 11 10.48 -16.87 -0.47
N PHE A 12 9.94 -15.74 -0.03
CA PHE A 12 8.74 -15.14 -0.62
C PHE A 12 9.14 -14.11 -1.67
N LYS A 13 8.58 -14.20 -2.88
CA LYS A 13 8.85 -13.27 -3.98
C LYS A 13 7.71 -12.26 -4.08
N ALA A 14 7.98 -11.00 -3.78
CA ALA A 14 7.09 -9.89 -4.13
C ALA A 14 7.38 -9.47 -5.58
N THR A 15 6.33 -9.08 -6.31
CA THR A 15 6.47 -8.59 -7.70
C THR A 15 5.95 -7.17 -7.79
N ILE A 16 6.62 -6.33 -8.57
CA ILE A 16 6.20 -4.96 -8.82
C ILE A 16 6.21 -4.67 -10.32
N ALA A 17 5.16 -4.03 -10.81
CA ALA A 17 5.10 -3.48 -12.16
C ALA A 17 5.25 -1.96 -12.08
N MET A 18 6.23 -1.44 -12.83
CA MET A 18 6.60 -0.03 -12.86
C MET A 18 6.25 0.56 -14.23
N SER A 19 5.75 1.79 -14.25
CA SER A 19 5.53 2.57 -15.46
C SER A 19 6.32 3.87 -15.41
N GLN A 20 7.15 4.12 -16.42
CA GLN A 20 7.92 5.38 -16.54
C GLN A 20 7.08 6.50 -17.15
N GLU A 21 6.03 6.17 -17.89
CA GLU A 21 5.16 7.11 -18.59
C GLU A 21 3.93 7.51 -17.74
N PHE A 22 3.91 7.09 -16.47
CA PHE A 22 2.81 7.43 -15.58
C PHE A 22 2.92 8.90 -15.13
N PRO A 23 1.80 9.65 -15.09
CA PRO A 23 1.83 11.08 -14.81
C PRO A 23 2.14 11.43 -13.34
N LEU A 24 2.13 10.46 -12.43
CA LEU A 24 2.49 10.66 -11.02
C LEU A 24 3.86 10.08 -10.71
N GLY A 25 4.58 10.74 -9.81
CA GLY A 25 5.82 10.26 -9.25
C GLY A 25 5.61 9.39 -8.01
N ILE A 26 6.66 8.67 -7.63
CA ILE A 26 6.71 7.90 -6.38
C ILE A 26 6.52 8.78 -5.14
N GLU A 27 6.90 10.05 -5.20
CA GLU A 27 6.73 11.02 -4.12
C GLU A 27 5.26 11.29 -3.80
N SER A 28 4.41 11.43 -4.83
CA SER A 28 2.96 11.57 -4.65
C SER A 28 2.36 10.37 -3.93
N LEU A 29 2.82 9.16 -4.27
CA LEU A 29 2.40 7.95 -3.57
C LEU A 29 2.81 7.98 -2.09
N LEU A 30 4.04 8.37 -1.78
CA LEU A 30 4.52 8.47 -0.39
C LEU A 30 3.69 9.46 0.44
N ASN A 31 3.30 10.59 -0.14
CA ASN A 31 2.42 11.56 0.53
C ASN A 31 1.04 10.96 0.84
N VAL A 32 0.44 10.23 -0.10
CA VAL A 32 -0.83 9.54 0.14
C VAL A 32 -0.68 8.47 1.21
N LEU A 33 0.40 7.67 1.14
CA LEU A 33 0.71 6.63 2.13
C LEU A 33 0.90 7.20 3.54
N GLU A 34 1.39 8.43 3.66
CA GLU A 34 1.56 9.11 4.95
C GLU A 34 0.22 9.52 5.58
N VAL A 35 -0.72 10.01 4.79
CA VAL A 35 -2.07 10.36 5.28
C VAL A 35 -2.84 9.10 5.71
N ILE A 36 -2.63 7.98 5.02
CA ILE A 36 -3.22 6.67 5.37
C ILE A 36 -2.30 5.82 6.27
N ALA A 37 -1.25 6.40 6.86
CA ALA A 37 -0.34 5.71 7.76
C ALA A 37 -0.94 5.18 9.09
N PRO A 38 -2.06 5.69 9.66
CA PRO A 38 -2.62 5.08 10.87
C PRO A 38 -3.08 3.63 10.66
N PHE A 39 -3.13 3.14 9.42
CA PHE A 39 -3.47 1.76 9.09
C PHE A 39 -2.23 0.84 9.12
N LYS A 40 -2.19 -0.13 10.04
CA LYS A 40 -1.06 -1.05 10.29
C LYS A 40 -0.46 -1.72 9.04
N HIS A 41 -1.27 -1.98 8.01
CA HIS A 41 -0.84 -2.66 6.79
C HIS A 41 -0.08 -1.76 5.80
N PHE A 42 -0.23 -0.43 5.90
CA PHE A 42 0.36 0.51 4.94
C PHE A 42 1.80 0.92 5.26
N ASN A 43 2.24 0.75 6.52
CA ASN A 43 3.64 0.99 6.89
C ASN A 43 4.61 0.05 6.13
N LYS A 44 4.27 -1.23 5.99
CA LYS A 44 5.09 -2.18 5.20
C LYS A 44 5.13 -1.82 3.72
N LEU A 45 4.03 -1.28 3.17
CA LEU A 45 3.97 -0.82 1.79
C LEU A 45 4.88 0.40 1.60
N ARG A 46 4.86 1.37 2.53
CA ARG A 46 5.76 2.54 2.53
C ARG A 46 7.22 2.11 2.58
N GLU A 47 7.58 1.24 3.51
CA GLU A 47 8.94 0.69 3.61
C GLU A 47 9.37 0.00 2.31
N PHE A 48 8.47 -0.78 1.70
CA PHE A 48 8.73 -1.45 0.43
C PHE A 48 8.98 -0.47 -0.73
N VAL A 49 8.19 0.60 -0.80
CA VAL A 49 8.36 1.68 -1.80
C VAL A 49 9.68 2.44 -1.58
N GLN A 50 10.14 2.56 -0.33
CA GLN A 50 11.39 3.25 0.03
C GLN A 50 12.67 2.39 -0.16
N MET A 51 12.56 1.05 -0.17
CA MET A 51 13.72 0.12 -0.18
C MET A 51 14.46 -0.05 -1.52
N LYS A 52 14.26 0.86 -2.49
CA LYS A 52 14.78 0.87 -3.88
C LYS A 52 13.88 0.19 -4.90
N LEU A 53 12.81 0.89 -5.27
CA LEU A 53 12.06 0.56 -6.48
C LEU A 53 12.85 0.96 -7.75
N PRO A 54 12.57 0.32 -8.90
CA PRO A 54 13.04 0.78 -10.20
C PRO A 54 12.55 2.22 -10.50
N PRO A 55 13.11 2.92 -11.50
CA PRO A 55 12.56 4.21 -11.90
C PRO A 55 11.12 4.07 -12.42
N GLY A 56 10.26 5.04 -12.09
CA GLY A 56 8.85 5.11 -12.51
C GLY A 56 7.86 5.02 -11.35
N PHE A 57 6.58 4.90 -11.70
CA PHE A 57 5.46 4.76 -10.76
C PHE A 57 5.02 3.29 -10.64
N PRO A 58 4.74 2.79 -9.43
CA PRO A 58 4.32 1.41 -9.24
C PRO A 58 2.83 1.23 -9.56
N VAL A 59 2.49 0.83 -10.79
CA VAL A 59 1.10 0.62 -11.22
C VAL A 59 0.47 -0.66 -10.65
N LYS A 60 1.29 -1.63 -10.24
CA LYS A 60 0.85 -2.86 -9.57
C LYS A 60 1.89 -3.39 -8.59
N LEU A 61 1.45 -3.82 -7.41
CA LEU A 61 2.27 -4.51 -6.41
C LEU A 61 1.59 -5.81 -5.98
N ASP A 62 2.32 -6.92 -6.05
CA ASP A 62 1.90 -8.23 -5.55
C ASP A 62 2.79 -8.60 -4.35
N ILE A 63 2.23 -8.50 -3.14
CA ILE A 63 2.93 -8.68 -1.88
C ILE A 63 2.38 -9.91 -1.15
N PRO A 64 3.19 -10.95 -0.92
CA PRO A 64 2.76 -12.12 -0.15
C PRO A 64 2.53 -11.73 1.31
N VAL A 65 1.28 -11.85 1.78
CA VAL A 65 0.89 -11.60 3.18
C VAL A 65 0.96 -12.87 4.02
N PHE A 66 0.66 -14.03 3.40
CA PHE A 66 0.80 -15.36 3.99
C PHE A 66 1.37 -16.33 2.95
N PRO A 67 1.84 -17.53 3.35
CA PRO A 67 2.46 -18.47 2.41
C PRO A 67 1.62 -18.86 1.20
N THR A 68 0.30 -18.68 1.29
CA THR A 68 -0.68 -19.00 0.25
C THR A 68 -1.52 -17.79 -0.18
N ILE A 69 -1.33 -16.62 0.43
CA ILE A 69 -2.15 -15.43 0.18
C ILE A 69 -1.25 -14.28 -0.25
N THR A 70 -1.53 -13.74 -1.44
CA THR A 70 -0.88 -12.55 -1.98
C THR A 70 -1.87 -11.41 -1.99
N ALA A 71 -1.50 -10.28 -1.41
CA ALA A 71 -2.23 -9.03 -1.54
C ALA A 71 -1.78 -8.34 -2.83
N THR A 72 -2.73 -7.95 -3.66
CA THR A 72 -2.47 -7.24 -4.91
C THR A 72 -3.01 -5.82 -4.80
N VAL A 73 -2.13 -4.83 -4.96
CA VAL A 73 -2.47 -3.42 -5.04
C VAL A 73 -2.31 -2.99 -6.49
N THR A 74 -3.33 -2.37 -7.08
CA THR A 74 -3.31 -1.91 -8.47
C THR A 74 -3.85 -0.50 -8.58
N PHE A 75 -3.23 0.31 -9.44
CA PHE A 75 -3.73 1.62 -9.84
C PHE A 75 -4.44 1.44 -11.18
N GLN A 76 -5.72 1.09 -11.10
CA GLN A 76 -6.51 0.69 -12.28
C GLN A 76 -6.96 1.90 -13.10
N GLU A 77 -7.33 2.99 -12.43
CA GLU A 77 -7.85 4.18 -13.07
C GLU A 77 -7.24 5.42 -12.44
N PHE A 78 -6.75 6.31 -13.29
CA PHE A 78 -6.19 7.60 -12.89
C PHE A 78 -6.86 8.70 -13.71
N ARG A 79 -7.38 9.71 -13.04
CA ARG A 79 -8.06 10.86 -13.65
C ARG A 79 -7.53 12.15 -13.01
N TYR A 80 -7.17 13.11 -13.84
CA TYR A 80 -7.03 14.51 -13.43
C TYR A 80 -8.42 15.14 -13.55
N ASP A 81 -9.00 15.52 -12.42
CA ASP A 81 -10.33 16.14 -12.37
C ASP A 81 -10.30 17.30 -11.37
N GLU A 82 -11.17 18.28 -11.58
CA GLU A 82 -11.35 19.40 -10.67
C GLU A 82 -12.45 19.03 -9.68
N PHE A 83 -12.06 18.74 -8.45
CA PHE A 83 -13.00 18.38 -7.40
C PHE A 83 -13.57 19.65 -6.75
N ASP A 84 -14.90 19.71 -6.63
CA ASP A 84 -15.56 20.76 -5.87
C ASP A 84 -15.21 20.66 -4.38
N GLU A 85 -14.95 21.79 -3.72
CA GLU A 85 -14.56 21.85 -2.31
C GLU A 85 -15.57 21.16 -1.38
N SER A 86 -16.85 21.13 -1.76
CA SER A 86 -17.89 20.41 -1.02
C SER A 86 -17.65 18.89 -0.92
N THR A 87 -16.90 18.31 -1.86
CA THR A 87 -16.49 16.88 -1.83
C THR A 87 -15.65 16.55 -0.60
N PHE A 88 -14.91 17.53 -0.09
CA PHE A 88 -14.03 17.38 1.06
C PHE A 88 -14.65 17.88 2.37
N THR A 89 -15.91 18.32 2.34
CA THR A 89 -16.65 18.75 3.54
C THR A 89 -17.32 17.56 4.20
N ILE A 90 -17.16 17.43 5.52
CA ILE A 90 -17.86 16.40 6.29
C ILE A 90 -19.37 16.72 6.29
N PRO A 91 -20.25 15.80 5.86
CA PRO A 91 -21.69 16.02 5.88
C PRO A 91 -22.21 16.27 7.30
N ASP A 92 -23.23 17.12 7.44
CA ASP A 92 -23.81 17.48 8.75
C ASP A 92 -24.45 16.28 9.48
N ASP A 93 -24.92 15.28 8.73
CA ASP A 93 -25.47 14.02 9.27
C ASP A 93 -24.40 12.94 9.56
N TYR A 94 -23.11 13.24 9.33
CA TYR A 94 -22.04 12.29 9.60
C TYR A 94 -21.93 12.01 11.10
N LYS A 95 -22.13 10.75 11.47
CA LYS A 95 -21.86 10.25 12.83
C LYS A 95 -20.67 9.31 12.79
N GLU A 96 -19.63 9.70 13.51
CA GLU A 96 -18.46 8.85 13.72
C GLU A 96 -18.87 7.70 14.64
N ASP A 97 -18.74 6.47 14.15
CA ASP A 97 -18.99 5.26 14.94
C ASP A 97 -17.63 4.76 15.49
N PRO A 98 -17.37 4.91 16.79
CA PRO A 98 -16.08 4.53 17.38
C PRO A 98 -15.84 3.01 17.37
N SER A 99 -16.85 2.20 17.05
CA SER A 99 -16.75 0.74 16.90
C SER A 99 -16.63 0.26 15.46
N ARG A 100 -16.62 1.17 14.47
CA ARG A 100 -16.69 0.82 13.03
C ARG A 100 -15.45 0.08 12.55
N PHE A 101 -14.34 0.29 13.24
CA PHE A 101 -13.05 -0.33 12.96
C PHE A 101 -12.46 -0.90 14.26
N PRO A 102 -13.03 -1.99 14.81
CA PRO A 102 -12.60 -2.53 16.11
C PRO A 102 -11.21 -3.19 16.05
N ASP A 103 -10.73 -3.53 14.85
CA ASP A 103 -9.43 -4.16 14.58
C ASP A 103 -8.40 -3.21 13.94
N LEU A 104 -8.72 -1.91 13.82
CA LEU A 104 -7.76 -0.88 13.43
C LEU A 104 -6.89 -0.49 14.64
#